data_AF-A0AA36JD19-F1
#
_entry.id   AF-A0AA36JD19-F1
#
_cell.length_a   1.000
_cell.length_b   1.000
_cell.length_c   1.000
_cell.angle_alpha   90.00
_cell.angle_beta   90.00
_cell.angle_gamma   90.00
#
_symmetry.space_group_name_H-M   'P 1'
#
loop_
_entity.id
_entity.type
_entity.pdbx_description
1 polymer ?
#
loop_
_entity_poly.entity_id
_entity_poly.type
_entity_poly.pdbx_seq_one_letter_code
_entity_poly.pdbx_strand_id
1 'polypeptide(L)'
;MGRRFPVAGNCSHFEWPEVRFQAGSLRARGYVNGQVVAMTSVSTTGPASALRVAFKDGLGAVPKSKEVALISIEVVDQHGNLVPTASNVITVTGLAGATVLGTCSGDPADQVPNASPWRNAFGGRLLAVARAAPGARLAVTSPGLPTAELQWPSTLVV
;
A
#
# COMPACT_ATOMS: atom_id res chain seq x y z
N MET A 1 17.30 24.92 -5.67
CA MET A 1 15.88 24.94 -6.07
C MET A 1 15.20 26.16 -5.47
N GLY A 2 14.36 26.85 -6.24
CA GLY A 2 13.67 28.07 -5.79
C GLY A 2 12.20 27.84 -5.43
N ARG A 3 11.63 28.77 -4.66
CA ARG A 3 10.19 28.83 -4.38
C ARG A 3 9.41 29.11 -5.67
N ARG A 4 8.28 28.44 -5.88
CA ARG A 4 7.31 28.74 -6.94
C ARG A 4 6.13 29.51 -6.36
N PHE A 5 5.56 30.39 -7.16
CA PHE A 5 4.37 31.18 -6.81
C PHE A 5 3.26 30.83 -7.80
N PRO A 6 2.00 30.75 -7.33
CA PRO A 6 0.89 30.48 -8.22
C PRO A 6 0.76 31.60 -9.27
N VAL A 7 0.52 31.22 -10.52
CA VAL A 7 0.21 32.17 -11.60
C VAL A 7 -1.30 32.33 -11.68
N ALA A 8 -1.79 33.57 -11.72
CA ALA A 8 -3.23 33.84 -11.76
C ALA A 8 -3.88 33.20 -12.99
N GLY A 9 -4.98 32.47 -12.78
CA GLY A 9 -5.83 31.92 -13.84
C GLY A 9 -5.58 30.47 -14.24
N ASN A 10 -4.48 29.82 -13.82
CA ASN A 10 -4.26 28.37 -14.04
C ASN A 10 -3.14 27.83 -13.14
N CYS A 11 -3.48 27.43 -11.91
CA CYS A 11 -2.56 26.70 -11.04
C CYS A 11 -3.14 25.32 -10.69
N SER A 12 -3.04 24.37 -11.62
CA SER A 12 -3.35 22.96 -11.33
C SER A 12 -2.18 22.23 -10.66
N HIS A 13 -0.93 22.67 -10.88
CA HIS A 13 0.27 22.07 -10.27
C HIS A 13 1.47 23.05 -10.26
N PHE A 14 2.55 22.64 -9.58
CA PHE A 14 3.86 23.29 -9.63
C PHE A 14 4.91 22.31 -10.16
N GLU A 15 5.87 22.82 -10.94
CA GLU A 15 6.95 22.01 -11.49
C GLU A 15 8.34 22.64 -11.28
N TRP A 16 9.32 21.74 -11.25
CA TRP A 16 10.74 22.05 -11.28
C TRP A 16 11.37 21.19 -12.38
N PRO A 17 11.63 21.74 -13.56
CA PRO A 17 12.06 20.95 -14.72
C PRO A 17 13.47 20.35 -14.55
N GLU A 18 14.31 21.00 -13.74
CA GLU A 18 15.72 20.63 -13.59
C GLU A 18 16.04 20.19 -12.16
N VAL A 19 15.62 18.97 -11.82
CA VAL A 19 16.02 18.30 -10.59
C VAL A 19 16.95 17.14 -10.94
N ARG A 20 18.26 17.31 -10.72
CA ARG A 20 19.22 16.21 -10.88
C ARG A 20 18.99 15.19 -9.76
N PHE A 21 18.80 13.93 -10.14
CA PHE A 21 18.61 12.86 -9.17
C PHE A 21 19.83 12.70 -8.27
N GLN A 22 19.59 12.69 -6.96
CA GLN A 22 20.53 12.30 -5.93
C GLN A 22 19.75 11.54 -4.87
N ALA A 23 20.29 10.42 -4.39
CA ALA A 23 19.63 9.66 -3.33
C ALA A 23 19.48 10.54 -2.08
N GLY A 24 18.28 10.56 -1.49
CA GLY A 24 17.96 11.44 -0.38
C GLY A 24 16.47 11.67 -0.24
N SER A 25 16.10 12.86 0.24
CA SER A 25 14.70 13.25 0.43
C SER A 25 14.39 14.52 -0.36
N LEU A 26 13.32 14.49 -1.14
CA LEU A 26 12.74 15.67 -1.77
C LEU A 26 11.56 16.14 -0.93
N ARG A 27 11.56 17.42 -0.54
CA ARG A 27 10.56 18.00 0.35
C ARG A 27 9.90 19.22 -0.27
N ALA A 28 8.58 19.23 -0.32
CA ALA A 28 7.78 20.38 -0.71
C ALA A 28 7.18 21.04 0.53
N ARG A 29 7.24 22.37 0.61
CA ARG A 29 6.63 23.18 1.67
C ARG A 29 5.66 24.18 1.02
N GLY A 30 4.41 24.15 1.43
CA GLY A 30 3.36 25.10 1.05
C GLY A 30 3.31 26.26 2.04
N TYR A 31 3.15 27.47 1.52
CA TYR A 31 3.18 28.70 2.32
C TYR A 31 1.91 29.53 2.14
N VAL A 32 1.38 30.07 3.24
CA VAL A 32 0.35 31.12 3.26
C VAL A 32 0.91 32.27 4.11
N ASN A 33 0.89 33.50 3.58
CA ASN A 33 1.43 34.69 4.26
C ASN A 33 2.86 34.51 4.79
N GLY A 34 3.70 33.75 4.07
CA GLY A 34 5.08 33.48 4.45
C GLY A 34 5.27 32.37 5.50
N GLN A 35 4.20 31.82 6.07
CA GLN A 35 4.25 30.71 7.03
C GLN A 35 4.01 29.37 6.34
N VAL A 36 4.72 28.32 6.78
CA VAL A 36 4.51 26.96 6.28
C VAL A 36 3.19 26.42 6.82
N VAL A 37 2.26 26.07 5.93
CA VAL A 37 0.96 25.49 6.29
C VAL A 37 0.81 24.03 5.87
N ALA A 38 1.66 23.55 4.96
CA ALA A 38 1.68 22.17 4.51
C ALA A 38 3.10 21.74 4.18
N MET A 39 3.41 20.46 4.41
CA MET A 39 4.69 19.88 4.04
C MET A 39 4.48 18.43 3.62
N THR A 40 5.15 18.03 2.54
CA THR A 40 5.23 16.63 2.12
C THR A 40 6.67 16.30 1.73
N SER A 41 7.03 15.03 1.83
CA SER A 41 8.34 14.54 1.44
C SER A 41 8.26 13.15 0.83
N VAL A 42 9.12 12.90 -0.14
CA VAL A 42 9.41 11.57 -0.67
C VAL A 42 10.89 11.30 -0.48
N SER A 43 11.24 10.04 -0.25
CA SER A 43 12.63 9.64 0.01
C SER A 43 13.00 8.46 -0.87
N THR A 44 14.26 8.39 -1.27
CA THR A 44 14.83 7.21 -1.93
C THR A 44 14.73 6.01 -0.99
N THR A 45 14.10 4.93 -1.44
CA THR A 45 13.94 3.71 -0.64
C THR A 45 15.05 2.71 -0.91
N GLY A 46 15.29 1.84 0.06
CA GLY A 46 16.15 0.67 -0.14
C GLY A 46 15.47 -0.43 -0.98
N PRO A 47 16.16 -1.57 -1.14
CA PRO A 47 15.57 -2.77 -1.74
C PRO A 47 14.42 -3.31 -0.87
N ALA A 48 13.52 -4.08 -1.48
CA ALA A 48 12.44 -4.77 -0.78
C ALA A 48 13.00 -5.69 0.31
N SER A 49 12.44 -5.59 1.51
CA SER A 49 12.88 -6.33 2.69
C SER A 49 11.74 -7.02 3.45
N ALA A 50 10.51 -6.54 3.33
CA ALA A 50 9.36 -7.12 4.02
C ALA A 50 8.03 -6.83 3.32
N LEU A 51 6.98 -7.51 3.79
CA LEU A 51 5.59 -7.24 3.44
C LEU A 51 4.88 -6.59 4.63
N ARG A 52 4.26 -5.43 4.42
CA ARG A 52 3.35 -4.81 5.39
C ARG A 52 1.92 -5.14 5.00
N VAL A 53 1.19 -5.78 5.92
CA VAL A 53 -0.18 -6.27 5.70
C VAL A 53 -1.11 -5.64 6.73
N ALA A 54 -2.21 -5.02 6.27
CA ALA A 54 -3.18 -4.38 7.15
C ALA A 54 -4.59 -4.37 6.54
N PHE A 55 -5.61 -4.23 7.39
CA PHE A 55 -6.96 -3.89 6.93
C PHE A 55 -6.95 -2.50 6.31
N LYS A 56 -7.41 -2.38 5.07
CA LYS A 56 -7.55 -1.10 4.38
C LYS A 56 -8.72 -0.34 5.00
N ASP A 57 -8.42 0.81 5.59
CA ASP A 57 -9.39 1.73 6.22
C ASP A 57 -10.29 1.07 7.29
N GLY A 58 -9.82 -0.06 7.88
CA GLY A 58 -10.57 -0.84 8.86
C GLY A 58 -11.73 -1.68 8.30
N LEU A 59 -11.95 -1.66 6.98
CA LEU A 59 -13.10 -2.33 6.36
C LEU A 59 -13.00 -3.86 6.49
N GLY A 60 -13.99 -4.46 7.16
CA GLY A 60 -14.06 -5.90 7.42
C GLY A 60 -13.06 -6.40 8.46
N ALA A 61 -12.47 -5.51 9.27
CA ALA A 61 -11.59 -5.88 10.39
C ALA A 61 -12.33 -6.60 11.52
N VAL A 62 -13.63 -6.35 11.68
CA VAL A 62 -14.52 -7.11 12.57
C VAL A 62 -15.45 -7.94 11.69
N PRO A 63 -15.26 -9.26 11.60
CA PRO A 63 -15.99 -10.07 10.64
C PRO A 63 -17.44 -10.28 11.10
N LYS A 64 -18.40 -9.73 10.36
CA LYS A 64 -19.83 -10.06 10.50
C LYS A 64 -20.27 -11.02 9.39
N SER A 65 -21.49 -11.57 9.51
CA SER A 65 -21.99 -12.51 8.50
C SER A 65 -21.97 -11.87 7.11
N LYS A 66 -21.28 -12.49 6.15
CA LYS A 66 -21.19 -12.10 4.72
C LYS A 66 -20.42 -10.82 4.40
N GLU A 67 -19.79 -10.15 5.36
CA GLU A 67 -18.93 -8.99 5.08
C GLU A 67 -17.61 -9.40 4.43
N VAL A 68 -17.04 -8.48 3.63
CA VAL A 68 -15.73 -8.65 3.00
C VAL A 68 -14.74 -7.68 3.62
N ALA A 69 -13.52 -8.15 3.82
CA ALA A 69 -12.40 -7.33 4.24
C ALA A 69 -11.54 -6.94 3.03
N LEU A 70 -11.09 -5.70 3.03
CA LEU A 70 -10.05 -5.23 2.12
C LEU A 70 -8.73 -5.24 2.87
N ILE A 71 -7.73 -5.90 2.29
CA ILE A 71 -6.42 -6.09 2.92
C ILE A 71 -5.39 -5.42 2.01
N SER A 72 -4.76 -4.36 2.52
CA SER A 72 -3.64 -3.71 1.85
C SER A 72 -2.37 -4.51 2.13
N ILE A 73 -1.64 -4.81 1.08
CA ILE A 73 -0.32 -5.44 1.12
C ILE A 73 0.66 -4.50 0.44
N GLU A 74 1.73 -4.16 1.12
CA GLU A 74 2.77 -3.26 0.62
C GLU A 74 4.13 -3.93 0.73
N VAL A 75 4.94 -3.81 -0.31
CA VAL A 75 6.35 -4.19 -0.30
C VAL A 75 7.16 -3.02 0.25
N VAL A 76 7.86 -3.25 1.36
CA VAL A 76 8.60 -2.20 2.08
C VAL A 76 10.08 -2.54 2.21
N ASP A 77 10.91 -1.50 2.31
CA ASP A 77 12.33 -1.64 2.62
C ASP A 77 12.56 -1.94 4.11
N GLN A 78 13.82 -2.11 4.50
CA GLN A 78 14.21 -2.42 5.88
C GLN A 78 13.81 -1.34 6.90
N HIS A 79 13.46 -0.13 6.45
CA HIS A 79 13.01 0.97 7.30
C HIS A 79 11.48 1.13 7.26
N GLY A 80 10.76 0.24 6.57
CA GLY A 80 9.31 0.29 6.43
C GLY A 80 8.80 1.28 5.39
N ASN A 81 9.67 1.81 4.52
CA ASN A 81 9.24 2.67 3.42
C ASN A 81 8.72 1.84 2.27
N LEU A 82 7.59 2.22 1.67
CA LEU A 82 7.07 1.59 0.46
C LEU A 82 8.11 1.68 -0.66
N VAL A 83 8.47 0.54 -1.25
CA VAL A 83 9.37 0.52 -2.42
C VAL A 83 8.54 0.79 -3.69
N PRO A 84 8.62 1.98 -4.30
CA PRO A 84 7.68 2.40 -5.35
C PRO A 84 7.89 1.67 -6.68
N THR A 85 9.00 0.94 -6.83
CA THR A 85 9.34 0.15 -8.02
C THR A 85 9.14 -1.35 -7.82
N ALA A 86 8.67 -1.78 -6.65
CA ALA A 86 8.53 -3.21 -6.36
C ALA A 86 7.36 -3.82 -7.15
N SER A 87 7.63 -4.98 -7.76
CA SER A 87 6.71 -5.77 -8.57
C SER A 87 6.67 -7.24 -8.15
N ASN A 88 7.04 -7.53 -6.90
CA ASN A 88 7.13 -8.88 -6.35
C ASN A 88 5.84 -9.69 -6.57
N VAL A 89 5.98 -10.97 -6.92
CA VAL A 89 4.87 -11.94 -6.88
C VAL A 89 4.48 -12.15 -5.42
N ILE A 90 3.21 -11.92 -5.09
CA ILE A 90 2.66 -12.09 -3.75
C ILE A 90 1.54 -13.11 -3.80
N THR A 91 1.56 -14.06 -2.87
CA THR A 91 0.51 -15.06 -2.68
C THR A 91 -0.17 -14.83 -1.33
N VAL A 92 -1.49 -14.88 -1.32
CA VAL A 92 -2.34 -14.69 -0.14
C VAL A 92 -3.08 -15.99 0.13
N THR A 93 -2.87 -16.55 1.32
CA THR A 93 -3.41 -17.86 1.72
C THR A 93 -4.38 -17.70 2.89
N GLY A 94 -5.62 -18.15 2.68
CA GLY A 94 -6.66 -18.34 3.69
C GLY A 94 -6.25 -19.35 4.76
N LEU A 95 -6.26 -18.96 6.04
CA LEU A 95 -6.03 -19.85 7.18
C LEU A 95 -7.18 -19.73 8.19
N ALA A 96 -7.44 -20.81 8.94
CA ALA A 96 -8.35 -20.82 10.10
C ALA A 96 -9.73 -20.15 9.86
N GLY A 97 -10.34 -20.35 8.69
CA GLY A 97 -11.65 -19.77 8.35
C GLY A 97 -11.61 -18.46 7.56
N ALA A 98 -10.46 -18.06 7.02
CA ALA A 98 -10.36 -17.04 5.99
C ALA A 98 -10.48 -17.65 4.59
N THR A 99 -11.22 -16.98 3.71
CA THR A 99 -11.35 -17.31 2.30
C THR A 99 -10.96 -16.10 1.48
N VAL A 100 -9.92 -16.24 0.65
CA VAL A 100 -9.50 -15.21 -0.31
C VAL A 100 -10.47 -15.25 -1.48
N LEU A 101 -11.13 -14.12 -1.75
CA LEU A 101 -12.07 -13.95 -2.86
C LEU A 101 -11.37 -13.45 -4.13
N GLY A 102 -10.25 -12.76 -3.97
CA GLY A 102 -9.49 -12.25 -5.09
C GLY A 102 -8.41 -11.26 -4.70
N THR A 103 -7.63 -10.86 -5.70
CA THR A 103 -6.53 -9.91 -5.59
C THR A 103 -6.58 -8.90 -6.72
N CYS A 104 -6.05 -7.69 -6.50
CA CYS A 104 -5.93 -6.64 -7.51
C CYS A 104 -4.77 -5.70 -7.17
N SER A 105 -3.86 -5.47 -8.12
CA SER A 105 -2.72 -4.54 -7.97
C SER A 105 -3.01 -3.15 -8.56
N GLY A 106 -4.04 -3.04 -9.40
CA GLY A 106 -4.34 -1.82 -10.16
C GLY A 106 -3.48 -1.63 -11.41
N ASP A 107 -2.67 -2.63 -11.78
CA ASP A 107 -1.94 -2.64 -13.06
C ASP A 107 -2.93 -2.87 -14.21
N PRO A 108 -3.12 -1.90 -15.13
CA PRO A 108 -4.04 -2.05 -16.26
C PRO A 108 -3.58 -3.09 -17.29
N ALA A 109 -2.31 -3.52 -17.27
CA ALA A 109 -1.77 -4.54 -18.17
C ALA A 109 -1.88 -5.96 -17.59
N ASP A 110 -2.25 -6.12 -16.31
CA ASP A 110 -2.32 -7.42 -15.66
C ASP A 110 -3.56 -8.22 -16.13
N GLN A 111 -3.31 -9.44 -16.60
CA GLN A 111 -4.32 -10.36 -17.09
C GLN A 111 -4.63 -11.51 -16.12
N VAL A 112 -4.02 -11.52 -14.93
CA VAL A 112 -4.31 -12.52 -13.90
C VAL A 112 -5.79 -12.39 -13.47
N PRO A 113 -6.58 -13.49 -13.48
CA PRO A 113 -7.97 -13.46 -13.06
C PRO A 113 -8.15 -12.86 -11.66
N ASN A 114 -9.18 -12.03 -11.48
CA ASN A 114 -9.41 -11.35 -10.20
C ASN A 114 -9.53 -12.31 -9.02
N ALA A 115 -10.09 -13.51 -9.23
CA ALA A 115 -10.24 -14.54 -8.19
C ALA A 115 -8.93 -15.25 -7.81
N SER A 116 -7.82 -14.98 -8.51
CA SER A 116 -6.52 -15.58 -8.19
C SER A 116 -6.04 -15.11 -6.80
N PRO A 117 -5.55 -16.03 -5.95
CA PRO A 117 -5.03 -15.70 -4.62
C PRO A 117 -3.61 -15.11 -4.68
N TRP A 118 -3.05 -14.94 -5.88
CA TRP A 118 -1.71 -14.42 -6.11
C TRP A 118 -1.73 -13.37 -7.21
N ARG A 119 -0.78 -12.43 -7.14
CA ARG A 119 -0.59 -11.37 -8.15
C ARG A 119 0.77 -10.70 -7.97
N ASN A 120 1.27 -10.07 -9.03
CA ASN A 120 2.38 -9.14 -8.90
C ASN A 120 1.93 -7.87 -8.19
N ALA A 121 2.77 -7.34 -7.30
CA ALA A 121 2.61 -5.98 -6.82
C ALA A 121 2.74 -4.98 -7.99
N PHE A 122 2.09 -3.83 -7.87
CA PHE A 122 2.26 -2.71 -8.79
C PHE A 122 2.51 -1.44 -7.99
N GLY A 123 3.61 -0.75 -8.26
CA GLY A 123 4.07 0.36 -7.42
C GLY A 123 4.34 -0.04 -5.96
N GLY A 124 4.75 -1.29 -5.74
CA GLY A 124 4.93 -1.88 -4.41
C GLY A 124 3.64 -2.23 -3.66
N ARG A 125 2.48 -2.22 -4.32
CA ARG A 125 1.16 -2.42 -3.67
C ARG A 125 0.40 -3.59 -4.27
N LEU A 126 -0.38 -4.26 -3.42
CA LEU A 126 -1.39 -5.24 -3.78
C LEU A 126 -2.60 -5.10 -2.84
N LEU A 127 -3.80 -5.28 -3.36
CA LEU A 127 -5.02 -5.39 -2.57
C LEU A 127 -5.52 -6.84 -2.62
N ALA A 128 -5.87 -7.40 -1.48
CA ALA A 128 -6.60 -8.66 -1.39
C ALA A 128 -8.02 -8.41 -0.84
N VAL A 129 -8.97 -9.20 -1.33
CA VAL A 129 -10.35 -9.23 -0.84
C VAL A 129 -10.57 -10.58 -0.20
N ALA A 130 -11.03 -10.60 1.05
CA ALA A 130 -11.26 -11.85 1.77
C ALA A 130 -12.56 -11.82 2.55
N ARG A 131 -13.12 -13.00 2.80
CA ARG A 131 -14.10 -13.24 3.86
C ARG A 131 -13.40 -13.95 5.01
N ALA A 132 -13.85 -13.69 6.23
CA ALA A 132 -13.27 -14.28 7.41
C ALA A 132 -14.35 -14.57 8.45
N ALA A 133 -14.15 -15.65 9.19
CA ALA A 133 -14.81 -15.86 10.48
C ALA A 133 -14.03 -15.13 11.60
N PRO A 134 -14.64 -14.87 12.76
CA PRO A 134 -13.90 -14.45 13.95
C PRO A 134 -12.72 -15.37 14.23
N GLY A 135 -11.55 -14.79 14.51
CA GLY A 135 -10.31 -15.54 14.78
C GLY A 135 -9.60 -16.10 13.53
N ALA A 136 -10.12 -15.84 12.32
CA ALA A 136 -9.47 -16.26 11.10
C ALA A 136 -8.09 -15.62 10.90
N ARG A 137 -7.29 -16.20 10.01
CA ARG A 137 -5.94 -15.73 9.70
C ARG A 137 -5.67 -15.73 8.19
N LEU A 138 -4.76 -14.88 7.77
CA LEU A 138 -4.16 -14.91 6.43
C LEU A 138 -2.66 -14.98 6.56
N ALA A 139 -2.03 -15.77 5.69
CA ALA A 139 -0.60 -15.70 5.44
C ALA A 139 -0.36 -15.03 4.07
N VAL A 140 0.62 -14.16 4.00
CA VAL A 140 1.03 -13.46 2.78
C VAL A 140 2.51 -13.74 2.56
N THR A 141 2.84 -14.29 1.40
CA THR A 141 4.20 -14.72 1.06
C THR A 141 4.67 -14.11 -0.25
N SER A 142 5.98 -13.95 -0.37
CA SER A 142 6.65 -13.57 -1.61
C SER A 142 8.07 -14.16 -1.62
N PRO A 143 8.58 -14.65 -2.77
CA PRO A 143 9.93 -15.20 -2.84
C PRO A 143 10.99 -14.22 -2.31
N GLY A 144 11.83 -14.68 -1.38
CA GLY A 144 12.92 -13.90 -0.81
C GLY A 144 12.52 -12.88 0.27
N LEU A 145 11.24 -12.74 0.59
CA LEU A 145 10.75 -11.90 1.68
C LEU A 145 10.22 -12.74 2.84
N PRO A 146 10.33 -12.27 4.10
CA PRO A 146 9.68 -12.92 5.23
C PRO A 146 8.16 -13.00 5.04
N THR A 147 7.56 -14.11 5.50
CA THR A 147 6.10 -14.27 5.55
C THR A 147 5.50 -13.22 6.49
N ALA A 148 4.41 -12.58 6.05
CA ALA A 148 3.58 -11.74 6.90
C ALA A 148 2.24 -12.44 7.19
N GLU A 149 1.68 -12.18 8.37
CA GLU A 149 0.37 -12.69 8.76
C GLU A 149 -0.58 -11.55 9.13
N LEU A 150 -1.88 -11.78 8.94
CA LEU A 150 -2.95 -10.93 9.42
C LEU A 150 -3.98 -11.79 10.14
N GLN A 151 -4.44 -11.34 11.30
CA GLN A 151 -5.42 -12.06 12.11
C GLN A 151 -6.65 -11.18 12.37
N TRP A 152 -7.83 -11.77 12.24
CA TRP A 152 -9.07 -11.15 12.69
C TRP A 152 -9.27 -11.36 14.20
N PRO A 153 -9.92 -10.42 14.91
CA PRO A 153 -10.32 -10.60 16.29
C PRO A 153 -11.16 -11.87 16.48
N SER A 154 -10.91 -12.61 17.56
CA SER A 154 -11.65 -13.82 17.94
C SER A 154 -13.01 -13.53 18.59
N THR A 155 -13.23 -12.31 19.08
CA THR A 155 -14.46 -11.91 19.78
C THR A 155 -15.15 -10.80 19.00
N LEU A 156 -16.45 -10.97 18.75
CA LEU A 156 -17.29 -9.88 18.26
C LEU A 156 -17.42 -8.87 19.41
N VAL A 157 -16.84 -7.68 19.26
CA VAL A 157 -17.11 -6.58 20.19
C VAL A 157 -18.55 -6.15 19.90
N VAL A 158 -19.45 -6.53 20.81
CA VAL A 158 -20.87 -6.11 20.83
C VAL A 158 -20.94 -4.69 21.36
#